data_AF-A0A6P0LSU8-F1
#
_entry.id   AF-A0A6P0LSU8-F1
#
_cell.length_a   1.000
_cell.length_b   1.000
_cell.length_c   1.000
_cell.angle_alpha   90.00
_cell.angle_beta   90.00
_cell.angle_gamma   90.00
#
_symmetry.space_group_name_H-M   'P 1'
#
loop_
_entity.id
_entity.type
_entity.pdbx_description
1 polymer ?
#
loop_
_entity_poly.entity_id
_entity_poly.type
_entity_poly.pdbx_seq_one_letter_code
_entity_poly.pdbx_strand_id
1 'polypeptide(L)'
;MADMKIYQKSFFYQKLFIIVLLLSVGVTLLSSCSPNKMEKCKLIEVEPREVELDIKDTDIEGWELEVLCGDQLWDIPWSEINRYFKIDLKKYYSKNPQAAQRQLQRLQQRLVFYKQDNKRGNILYGSLDGNSELVGVKAKKDD
;
A
#
# COMPACT_ATOMS: atom_id res chain seq x y z
N MET A 1 0.89 -57.69 41.02
CA MET A 1 0.24 -57.34 39.72
C MET A 1 -0.48 -55.99 39.71
N ALA A 2 -0.79 -55.35 40.85
CA ALA A 2 -1.47 -54.04 40.89
C ALA A 2 -0.56 -52.85 40.51
N ASP A 3 0.71 -52.86 40.92
CA ASP A 3 1.68 -51.78 40.63
C ASP A 3 1.93 -51.55 39.13
N MET A 4 1.96 -52.63 38.33
CA MET A 4 2.29 -52.53 36.91
C MET A 4 1.21 -51.78 36.10
N LYS A 5 -0.06 -51.86 36.54
CA LYS A 5 -1.18 -51.13 35.91
C LYS A 5 -1.19 -49.65 36.24
N ILE A 6 -0.71 -49.27 37.44
CA ILE A 6 -0.61 -47.88 37.88
C ILE A 6 0.51 -47.18 37.11
N TYR A 7 1.65 -47.85 36.94
CA TYR A 7 2.80 -47.34 36.20
C TYR A 7 2.50 -47.12 34.71
N GLN A 8 1.80 -48.06 34.06
CA GLN A 8 1.37 -47.90 32.66
C GLN A 8 0.40 -46.75 32.47
N LYS A 9 -0.57 -46.55 33.37
CA LYS A 9 -1.49 -45.41 33.32
C LYS A 9 -0.73 -44.08 33.44
N SER A 10 0.18 -43.98 34.43
CA SER A 10 0.99 -42.77 34.65
C SER A 10 1.83 -42.41 33.41
N PHE A 11 2.48 -43.40 32.79
CA PHE A 11 3.26 -43.22 31.57
C PHE A 11 2.39 -42.75 30.38
N PHE A 12 1.17 -43.27 30.27
CA PHE A 12 0.23 -42.88 29.22
C PHE A 12 -0.26 -41.43 29.40
N TYR A 13 -0.60 -41.04 30.64
CA TYR A 13 -1.02 -39.68 30.96
C TYR A 13 0.11 -38.67 30.77
N GLN A 14 1.34 -39.03 31.12
CA GLN A 14 2.52 -38.17 30.90
C GLN A 14 2.76 -37.91 29.40
N LYS A 15 2.65 -38.94 28.55
CA LYS A 15 2.79 -38.77 27.09
C LYS A 15 1.63 -37.96 26.50
N LEU A 16 0.41 -38.18 26.96
CA LEU A 16 -0.76 -37.41 26.53
C LEU A 16 -0.62 -35.93 26.90
N PHE A 17 -0.12 -35.65 28.11
CA PHE A 17 0.12 -34.28 28.58
C PHE A 17 1.15 -33.54 27.72
N ILE A 18 2.24 -34.21 27.35
CA ILE A 18 3.27 -33.64 26.46
C ILE A 18 2.71 -33.34 25.07
N ILE A 19 1.88 -34.22 24.51
CA ILE A 19 1.25 -34.01 23.19
C ILE A 19 0.30 -32.80 23.22
N VAL A 20 -0.53 -32.69 24.27
CA VAL A 20 -1.44 -31.55 24.44
C VAL A 20 -0.67 -30.24 24.61
N LEU A 21 0.44 -30.26 25.33
CA LEU A 21 1.30 -29.10 25.55
C LEU A 21 2.06 -28.66 24.29
N LEU A 22 2.45 -29.60 23.42
CA LEU A 22 3.04 -29.28 22.11
C LEU A 22 2.01 -28.72 21.13
N LEU A 23 0.78 -29.24 21.16
CA LEU A 23 -0.32 -28.74 20.32
C LEU A 23 -0.74 -27.31 20.72
N SER A 24 -0.77 -26.99 22.02
CA SER A 24 -1.14 -25.64 22.48
C SER A 24 -0.12 -24.56 22.08
N VAL A 25 1.18 -24.90 22.05
CA VAL A 25 2.24 -23.99 21.58
C VAL A 25 2.21 -23.81 20.06
N GLY A 26 1.80 -24.83 19.30
CA GLY A 26 1.64 -24.72 17.85
C GLY A 26 0.54 -23.76 17.41
N VAL A 27 -0.55 -23.67 18.18
CA VAL A 27 -1.71 -22.80 17.86
C VAL A 27 -1.39 -21.31 18.10
N THR A 28 -0.55 -20.97 19.07
CA THR A 28 -0.16 -19.58 19.35
C THR A 28 0.84 -19.00 18.35
N LEU A 29 1.57 -19.85 17.62
CA LEU A 29 2.52 -19.41 16.58
C LEU A 29 1.84 -19.10 15.24
N LEU A 30 0.64 -19.62 14.98
CA LEU A 30 -0.09 -19.39 13.72
C LEU A 30 -0.89 -18.09 13.72
N SER A 31 -1.14 -17.47 14.88
CA SER A 31 -1.91 -16.24 15.01
C SER A 31 -1.11 -14.97 14.71
N SER A 32 0.21 -15.05 14.43
CA SER A 32 1.02 -13.88 14.08
C SER A 32 0.95 -13.49 12.59
N CYS A 33 0.15 -14.17 11.78
CA CYS A 33 -0.20 -13.72 10.44
C CYS A 33 -1.27 -12.61 10.54
N SER A 34 -0.86 -11.40 10.93
CA SER A 34 -1.72 -10.23 10.76
C SER A 34 -1.87 -9.98 9.26
N PRO A 35 -3.09 -10.02 8.68
CA PRO A 35 -3.26 -9.58 7.31
C PRO A 35 -2.77 -8.15 7.22
N ASN A 36 -1.87 -7.89 6.26
CA ASN A 36 -1.35 -6.56 5.99
C ASN A 36 -2.52 -5.65 5.64
N LYS A 37 -3.08 -4.97 6.66
CA LYS A 37 -4.17 -4.01 6.45
C LYS A 37 -3.64 -2.89 5.56
N MET A 38 -4.44 -2.57 4.56
CA MET A 38 -4.17 -1.52 3.60
C MET A 38 -5.23 -0.45 3.83
N GLU A 39 -4.83 0.76 4.17
CA GLU A 39 -5.73 1.91 4.20
C GLU A 39 -5.85 2.49 2.79
N LYS A 40 -7.03 2.98 2.43
CA LYS A 40 -7.27 3.64 1.15
C LYS A 40 -6.92 5.12 1.27
N CYS A 41 -6.11 5.62 0.35
CA CYS A 41 -5.77 7.04 0.27
C CYS A 41 -6.76 7.78 -0.63
N LYS A 42 -7.00 9.05 -0.30
CA LYS A 42 -7.80 9.98 -1.11
C LYS A 42 -6.86 10.87 -1.90
N LEU A 43 -7.02 10.92 -3.21
CA LEU A 43 -6.33 11.91 -4.05
C LEU A 43 -6.90 13.30 -3.75
N ILE A 44 -6.02 14.23 -3.38
CA ILE A 44 -6.36 15.60 -2.99
C ILE A 44 -6.16 16.49 -4.21
N GLU A 45 -4.93 16.56 -4.70
CA GLU A 45 -4.57 17.47 -5.77
C GLU A 45 -3.57 16.87 -6.75
N VAL A 46 -3.44 17.51 -7.91
CA VAL A 46 -2.34 17.27 -8.84
C VAL A 46 -1.75 18.63 -9.19
N GLU A 47 -0.56 18.89 -8.69
CA GLU A 47 0.08 20.20 -8.78
C GLU A 47 1.37 20.13 -9.59
N PRO A 48 1.75 21.21 -10.31
CA PRO A 48 3.15 21.40 -10.66
C PRO A 48 3.96 21.52 -9.36
N ARG A 49 5.12 20.86 -9.26
CA ARG A 49 6.05 21.11 -8.14
C ARG A 49 6.16 22.60 -7.89
N GLU A 50 6.05 23.01 -6.63
CA GLU A 50 6.42 24.36 -6.18
C GLU A 50 7.93 24.58 -6.39
N VAL A 51 8.33 24.83 -7.63
CA VAL A 51 9.60 25.44 -7.97
C VAL A 51 9.22 26.65 -8.80
N GLU A 52 9.21 27.83 -8.17
CA GLU A 52 9.08 29.13 -8.82
C GLU A 52 10.22 29.32 -9.85
N LEU A 53 10.08 28.77 -11.04
CA LEU A 53 10.95 29.08 -12.17
C LEU A 53 10.08 29.18 -13.42
N ASP A 54 9.77 30.43 -13.78
CA ASP A 54 9.27 30.91 -15.06
C ASP A 54 8.27 30.01 -15.81
N ILE A 55 7.01 30.47 -15.83
CA ILE A 55 5.86 29.95 -16.61
C ILE A 55 6.08 30.16 -18.12
N LYS A 56 7.22 29.75 -18.66
CA LYS A 56 7.52 29.68 -20.09
C LYS A 56 7.80 28.26 -20.56
N ASP A 57 8.21 27.36 -19.66
CA ASP A 57 8.37 25.94 -19.95
C ASP A 57 7.64 25.13 -18.87
N THR A 58 6.39 24.73 -19.12
CA THR A 58 5.64 23.86 -18.21
C THR A 58 6.30 22.47 -18.19
N ASP A 59 7.28 22.28 -17.31
CA ASP A 59 7.95 21.00 -17.14
C ASP A 59 7.08 20.05 -16.31
N ILE A 60 6.21 19.33 -17.01
CA ILE A 60 5.28 18.34 -16.43
C ILE A 60 6.03 17.20 -15.71
N GLU A 61 7.33 17.04 -15.96
CA GLU A 61 8.16 16.07 -15.24
C GLU A 61 8.35 16.44 -13.76
N GLY A 62 8.16 17.71 -13.42
CA GLY A 62 8.14 18.19 -12.04
C GLY A 62 6.81 18.00 -11.32
N TRP A 63 5.72 17.60 -11.98
CA TRP A 63 4.42 17.52 -11.32
C TRP A 63 4.37 16.43 -10.25
N GLU A 64 3.55 16.64 -9.22
CA GLU A 64 3.34 15.72 -8.11
C GLU A 64 1.82 15.49 -7.92
N LEU A 65 1.44 14.28 -7.50
CA LEU A 65 0.08 13.97 -7.08
C LEU A 65 0.07 13.91 -5.56
N GLU A 66 -0.76 14.72 -4.95
CA GLU A 66 -0.90 14.76 -3.51
C GLU A 66 -2.02 13.82 -3.07
N VAL A 67 -1.71 12.87 -2.20
CA VAL A 67 -2.67 11.90 -1.67
C VAL A 67 -2.69 11.89 -0.14
N LEU A 68 -3.89 11.90 0.42
CA LEU A 68 -4.13 11.80 1.86
C LEU A 68 -4.37 10.33 2.24
N CYS A 69 -3.46 9.75 3.00
CA CYS A 69 -3.60 8.42 3.60
C CYS A 69 -3.77 8.59 5.12
N GLY A 70 -4.97 8.31 5.65
CA GLY A 70 -5.29 8.63 7.04
C GLY A 70 -5.26 10.14 7.29
N ASP A 71 -4.32 10.59 8.12
CA ASP A 71 -4.04 11.99 8.43
C ASP A 71 -2.74 12.51 7.80
N GLN A 72 -2.12 11.74 6.89
CA GLN A 72 -0.83 12.06 6.29
C GLN A 72 -0.96 12.39 4.81
N LEU A 73 -0.39 13.51 4.39
CA LEU A 73 -0.23 13.90 2.99
C LEU A 73 1.04 13.29 2.40
N TRP A 74 0.95 12.91 1.14
CA TRP A 74 2.00 12.23 0.41
C TRP A 74 2.05 12.70 -1.04
N ASP A 75 3.25 13.08 -1.48
CA ASP A 75 3.51 13.49 -2.85
C ASP A 75 4.05 12.34 -3.67
N ILE A 76 3.34 11.99 -4.72
CA ILE A 76 3.77 10.99 -5.70
C ILE A 76 4.27 11.74 -6.94
N PRO A 77 5.57 11.66 -7.26
CA PRO A 77 6.09 12.26 -8.48
C PRO A 77 5.37 11.74 -9.72
N TRP A 78 5.04 12.64 -10.66
CA TRP A 78 4.36 12.29 -11.91
C TRP A 78 5.14 11.22 -12.71
N SER A 79 6.47 11.24 -12.59
CA SER A 79 7.35 10.22 -13.19
C SER A 79 7.04 8.80 -12.72
N GLU A 80 6.63 8.59 -11.46
CA GLU A 80 6.20 7.29 -10.95
C GLU A 80 4.86 6.88 -11.57
N ILE A 81 3.90 7.83 -11.66
CA ILE A 81 2.60 7.58 -12.29
C ILE A 81 2.77 7.18 -13.76
N ASN A 82 3.55 7.96 -14.52
CA ASN A 82 3.81 7.66 -15.92
C ASN A 82 4.54 6.33 -16.10
N ARG A 83 5.52 6.01 -15.23
CA ARG A 83 6.27 4.75 -15.31
C ARG A 83 5.36 3.53 -15.25
N TYR A 84 4.43 3.50 -14.29
CA TYR A 84 3.60 2.31 -14.04
C TYR A 84 2.27 2.32 -14.79
N PHE A 85 1.60 3.46 -14.91
CA PHE A 85 0.27 3.55 -15.51
C PHE A 85 0.27 4.02 -16.98
N LYS A 86 1.45 4.38 -17.52
CA LYS A 86 1.65 4.82 -18.92
C LYS A 86 0.77 6.02 -19.29
N ILE A 87 0.59 6.93 -18.35
CA ILE A 87 -0.21 8.15 -18.53
C ILE A 87 0.72 9.30 -18.93
N ASP A 88 0.59 9.75 -20.17
CA ASP A 88 1.32 10.90 -20.71
C ASP A 88 0.43 12.15 -20.74
N LEU A 89 0.43 12.94 -19.65
CA LEU A 89 -0.27 14.24 -19.61
C LEU A 89 0.40 15.33 -20.45
N LYS A 90 1.73 15.22 -20.69
CA LYS A 90 2.51 16.19 -21.48
C LYS A 90 1.98 16.33 -22.90
N LYS A 91 1.56 15.21 -23.49
CA LYS A 91 0.90 15.16 -24.80
C LYS A 91 -0.41 15.96 -24.86
N TYR A 92 -1.17 16.02 -23.76
CA TYR A 92 -2.45 16.71 -23.73
C TYR A 92 -2.30 18.20 -23.43
N TYR A 93 -1.43 18.55 -22.47
CA TYR A 93 -1.26 19.92 -22.00
C TYR A 93 -0.74 20.86 -23.09
N SER A 94 0.27 20.40 -23.85
CA SER A 94 0.91 21.16 -24.93
C SER A 94 -0.03 21.49 -26.11
N LYS A 95 -1.12 20.75 -26.28
CA LYS A 95 -2.05 20.93 -27.40
C LYS A 95 -3.36 21.60 -26.99
N ASN A 96 -3.87 21.30 -25.80
CA ASN A 96 -5.14 21.83 -25.30
C ASN A 96 -5.22 21.67 -23.76
N PRO A 97 -4.98 22.73 -22.97
CA PRO A 97 -5.05 22.69 -21.51
C PRO A 97 -6.40 22.19 -20.97
N GLN A 98 -7.53 22.54 -21.61
CA GLN A 98 -8.86 22.04 -21.20
C GLN A 98 -9.03 20.54 -21.48
N ALA A 99 -8.35 19.99 -22.49
CA ALA A 99 -8.32 18.55 -22.72
C ALA A 99 -7.49 17.84 -21.65
N ALA A 100 -6.37 18.43 -21.24
CA ALA A 100 -5.55 17.90 -20.15
C ALA A 100 -6.32 17.89 -18.82
N GLN A 101 -7.05 18.96 -18.49
CA GLN A 101 -7.88 19.02 -17.29
C GLN A 101 -8.94 17.90 -17.26
N ARG A 102 -9.58 17.62 -18.40
CA ARG A 102 -10.56 16.52 -18.51
C ARG A 102 -9.92 15.15 -18.35
N GLN A 103 -8.70 14.95 -18.87
CA GLN A 103 -7.97 13.70 -18.65
C GLN A 103 -7.59 13.55 -17.18
N LEU A 104 -7.13 14.63 -16.55
CA LEU A 104 -6.80 14.65 -15.14
C LEU A 104 -7.99 14.23 -14.27
N GLN A 105 -9.16 14.85 -14.46
CA GLN A 105 -10.39 14.47 -13.74
C GLN A 105 -10.75 12.99 -13.92
N ARG A 106 -10.59 12.44 -15.13
CA ARG A 106 -10.82 11.01 -15.37
C ARG A 106 -9.82 10.14 -14.63
N LEU A 107 -8.56 10.56 -14.55
CA LEU A 107 -7.53 9.85 -13.82
C LEU A 107 -7.80 9.86 -12.32
N GLN A 108 -8.26 10.99 -11.76
CA GLN A 108 -8.61 11.09 -10.35
C GLN A 108 -9.71 10.09 -9.95
N GLN A 109 -10.65 9.81 -10.86
CA GLN A 109 -11.72 8.83 -10.63
C GLN A 109 -11.26 7.37 -10.75
N ARG A 110 -10.16 7.13 -11.46
CA ARG A 110 -9.70 5.78 -11.84
C ARG A 110 -8.49 5.31 -11.03
N LEU A 111 -7.65 6.23 -10.59
CA LEU A 111 -6.49 5.96 -9.75
C LEU A 111 -6.95 5.78 -8.30
N VAL A 112 -6.51 4.68 -7.71
CA VAL A 112 -6.72 4.40 -6.30
C VAL A 112 -5.39 4.05 -5.68
N PHE A 113 -5.07 4.68 -4.55
CA PHE A 113 -3.86 4.41 -3.79
C PHE A 113 -4.19 3.82 -2.44
N TYR A 114 -3.25 3.01 -1.95
CA TYR A 114 -3.31 2.38 -0.65
C TYR A 114 -1.99 2.49 0.08
N LYS A 115 -2.05 2.64 1.41
CA LYS A 115 -0.88 2.58 2.29
C LYS A 115 -1.01 1.38 3.21
N GLN A 116 0.12 0.74 3.50
CA GLN A 116 0.13 -0.38 4.43
C GLN A 116 0.23 0.15 5.87
N ASP A 117 -0.77 -0.19 6.69
CA ASP A 117 -1.11 0.40 8.01
C ASP A 117 0.03 0.35 9.06
N ASN A 118 1.07 -0.47 8.83
CA ASN A 118 2.16 -0.71 9.78
C ASN A 118 3.57 -0.73 9.15
N LYS A 119 3.73 -0.26 7.90
CA LYS A 119 5.06 -0.15 7.29
C LYS A 119 5.59 1.27 7.37
N ARG A 120 6.73 1.43 8.05
CA ARG A 120 7.62 2.57 7.83
C ARG A 120 8.16 2.46 6.41
N GLY A 121 7.80 3.41 5.56
CA GLY A 121 8.17 3.39 4.17
C GLY A 121 7.48 4.48 3.38
N ASN A 122 8.12 4.81 2.28
CA ASN A 122 7.74 5.85 1.35
C ASN A 122 7.13 5.24 0.07
N ILE A 123 6.48 4.08 0.23
CA ILE A 123 5.82 3.35 -0.86
C ILE A 123 4.33 3.38 -0.62
N LEU A 124 3.60 3.82 -1.64
CA LEU A 124 2.16 3.67 -1.76
C LEU A 124 1.87 2.64 -2.84
N TYR A 125 0.73 1.98 -2.75
CA TYR A 125 0.32 0.93 -3.67
C TYR A 125 -0.85 1.43 -4.52
N GLY A 126 -0.59 1.64 -5.80
CA GLY A 126 -1.56 2.18 -6.75
C GLY A 126 -2.23 1.10 -7.58
N SER A 127 -3.46 1.39 -8.03
CA SER A 127 -4.18 0.64 -9.05
C SER A 127 -4.93 1.61 -9.95
N LEU A 128 -5.16 1.19 -11.20
CA LEU A 128 -5.98 1.89 -12.18
C LEU A 128 -7.23 1.04 -12.45
N ASP A 129 -8.39 1.68 -12.46
CA ASP A 129 -9.70 1.03 -12.72
C ASP A 129 -10.07 -0.09 -11.74
N GLY A 130 -9.48 -0.08 -10.54
CA GLY A 130 -9.72 -1.13 -9.56
C GLY A 130 -9.15 -2.50 -9.96
N ASN A 131 -8.13 -2.53 -10.83
CA ASN A 131 -7.34 -3.73 -11.08
C ASN A 131 -6.82 -4.32 -9.75
N SER A 132 -6.91 -5.63 -9.58
CA SER A 132 -6.46 -6.32 -8.36
C SER A 132 -4.94 -6.31 -8.19
N GLU A 133 -4.20 -6.08 -9.27
CA GLU A 133 -2.75 -5.93 -9.22
C GLU A 133 -2.36 -4.53 -8.72
N LEU A 134 -1.74 -4.49 -7.55
CA LEU A 134 -1.23 -3.26 -6.95
C LEU A 134 0.24 -3.05 -7.33
N VAL A 135 0.57 -1.86 -7.82
CA VAL A 135 1.95 -1.46 -8.12
C VAL A 135 2.48 -0.52 -7.05
N GLY A 136 3.71 -0.76 -6.59
CA GLY A 136 4.38 0.11 -5.63
C GLY A 136 4.93 1.37 -6.31
N VAL A 137 4.44 2.54 -5.89
CA VAL A 137 4.94 3.86 -6.29
C VAL A 137 5.69 4.51 -5.15
N LYS A 138 6.80 5.17 -5.46
CA LYS A 138 7.50 5.99 -4.46
C LYS A 138 6.71 7.28 -4.22
N ALA A 139 6.53 7.61 -2.96
CA ALA A 139 5.97 8.86 -2.51
C ALA A 139 6.92 9.55 -1.53
N LYS A 140 6.80 10.84 -1.35
CA LYS A 140 7.42 11.59 -0.24
C LYS A 140 6.31 11.96 0.72
N LYS A 141 6.62 11.91 2.01
CA LYS A 141 5.68 12.45 2.99
C LYS A 141 5.80 13.97 2.90
N ASP A 142 4.66 14.64 2.81
CA ASP A 142 4.62 16.09 2.94
C ASP A 142 4.60 16.45 4.44
N ASP A 143 5.43 17.42 4.83
CA ASP A 143 5.77 17.71 6.24
C ASP A 143 4.90 18.81 6.86
#